data_AF-A0A0D8BUY4-F1
#
_entry.id   AF-A0A0D8BUY4-F1
#
_cell.length_a   1.000
_cell.length_b   1.000
_cell.length_c   1.000
_cell.angle_alpha   90.00
_cell.angle_beta   90.00
_cell.angle_gamma   90.00
#
_symmetry.space_group_name_H-M   'P 1'
#
loop_
_entity.id
_entity.type
_entity.pdbx_description
1 polymer ?
#
loop_
_entity_poly.entity_id
_entity_poly.type
_entity_poly.pdbx_seq_one_letter_code
_entity_poly.pdbx_strand_id
1 'polypeptide(L)'
;MDKNELRREWEQRIADYRASGLTRAKWCQQNGFKDHQLKYWIKRIEGSTVPSKPSTTWTSVVMVDPSSDNESSIQVKIGECSIEVKQGFNPSLFADVVKVLKFLC
;
A
#
# COMPACT_ATOMS: atom_id res chain seq x y z
N MET A 1 -32.08 13.75 -1.25
CA MET A 1 -31.68 13.30 0.10
C MET A 1 -30.33 13.89 0.42
N ASP A 2 -30.22 14.54 1.58
CA ASP A 2 -29.02 15.25 1.99
C ASP A 2 -27.89 14.25 2.34
N LYS A 3 -26.64 14.60 2.02
CA LYS A 3 -25.49 13.71 2.27
C LYS A 3 -25.31 13.38 3.76
N ASN A 4 -25.76 14.27 4.66
CA ASN A 4 -25.70 14.06 6.10
C ASN A 4 -26.78 13.11 6.61
N GLU A 5 -27.96 13.10 5.99
CA GLU A 5 -29.08 12.23 6.36
C GLU A 5 -28.73 10.75 6.08
N LEU A 6 -28.22 10.47 4.88
CA LEU A 6 -27.71 9.15 4.50
C LEU A 6 -26.60 8.65 5.43
N ARG A 7 -25.74 9.55 5.92
CA ARG A 7 -24.67 9.19 6.86
C ARG A 7 -25.25 8.76 8.21
N ARG A 8 -26.23 9.50 8.74
CA ARG A 8 -26.89 9.16 10.01
C ARG A 8 -27.60 7.81 9.93
N GLU A 9 -28.27 7.52 8.82
CA GLU A 9 -28.89 6.21 8.60
C GLU A 9 -27.87 5.07 8.65
N TRP A 10 -26.70 5.27 8.03
CA TRP A 10 -25.64 4.26 8.03
C TRP A 10 -25.03 4.08 9.41
N GLU A 11 -24.81 5.17 10.15
CA GLU A 11 -24.31 5.13 11.54
C GLU A 11 -25.28 4.35 12.44
N GLN A 12 -26.59 4.61 12.32
CA GLN A 12 -27.62 3.87 13.05
C GLN A 12 -27.59 2.37 12.70
N ARG A 13 -27.60 2.03 11.41
CA ARG A 13 -27.56 0.63 10.96
C ARG A 13 -26.30 -0.11 11.42
N ILE A 14 -25.15 0.57 11.47
CA ILE A 14 -23.91 -0.01 12.00
C ILE A 14 -23.99 -0.20 13.51
N ALA A 15 -24.60 0.72 14.25
CA ALA A 15 -24.83 0.58 15.68
C ALA A 15 -25.73 -0.64 15.97
N ASP A 16 -26.83 -0.79 15.22
CA ASP A 16 -27.73 -1.93 15.34
C ASP A 16 -27.03 -3.26 14.99
N TYR A 17 -26.20 -3.26 13.93
CA TYR A 17 -25.35 -4.40 13.58
C TYR A 17 -24.40 -4.78 14.73
N ARG A 18 -23.68 -3.81 15.29
CA ARG A 18 -22.74 -4.04 16.39
C ARG A 18 -23.44 -4.51 17.67
N ALA A 19 -24.63 -3.96 17.97
CA ALA A 19 -25.44 -4.38 19.11
C ALA A 19 -26.01 -5.80 18.94
N SER A 20 -26.26 -6.24 17.70
CA SER A 20 -26.80 -7.58 17.44
C SER A 20 -25.85 -8.73 17.78
N GLY A 21 -24.53 -8.48 17.81
CA GLY A 21 -23.51 -9.51 18.01
C GLY A 21 -23.46 -10.60 16.92
N LEU A 22 -24.22 -10.42 15.83
CA LEU A 22 -24.27 -11.37 14.72
C LEU A 22 -23.10 -11.14 13.74
N THR A 23 -22.76 -12.17 12.98
CA THR A 23 -21.87 -12.01 11.82
C THR A 23 -22.53 -11.14 10.75
N ARG A 24 -21.75 -10.35 10.00
CA ARG A 24 -22.21 -9.46 8.92
C ARG A 24 -23.20 -10.15 7.96
N ALA A 25 -22.86 -11.35 7.47
CA ALA A 25 -23.71 -12.09 6.53
C ALA A 25 -25.10 -12.39 7.10
N LYS A 26 -25.17 -12.86 8.35
CA LYS A 26 -26.43 -13.19 9.03
C LYS A 26 -27.27 -11.94 9.32
N TRP A 27 -26.65 -10.86 9.76
CA TRP A 27 -27.36 -9.60 10.00
C TRP A 27 -27.89 -8.99 8.69
N CYS A 28 -27.08 -9.00 7.63
CA CYS A 28 -27.48 -8.55 6.31
C CYS A 28 -28.65 -9.38 5.75
N GLN A 29 -28.62 -10.71 5.93
CA GLN A 29 -29.72 -11.59 5.53
C GLN A 29 -31.03 -11.27 6.26
N GLN A 30 -30.97 -11.04 7.58
CA GLN A 30 -32.16 -10.74 8.39
C GLN A 30 -32.75 -9.36 8.08
N ASN A 31 -31.91 -8.37 7.77
CA ASN A 31 -32.33 -7.00 7.53
C ASN A 31 -32.51 -6.66 6.03
N GLY A 32 -32.37 -7.64 5.13
CA GLY A 32 -32.54 -7.46 3.69
C GLY A 32 -31.45 -6.62 3.02
N PHE A 33 -30.27 -6.51 3.63
CA PHE A 33 -29.13 -5.78 3.08
C PHE A 33 -28.12 -6.71 2.41
N LYS A 34 -27.34 -6.18 1.47
CA LYS A 34 -26.21 -6.91 0.88
C LYS A 34 -24.96 -6.73 1.74
N ASP A 35 -24.18 -7.80 1.93
CA ASP A 35 -22.96 -7.78 2.76
C ASP A 35 -21.97 -6.67 2.37
N HIS A 36 -21.83 -6.40 1.07
CA HIS A 36 -20.96 -5.35 0.56
C HIS A 36 -21.45 -3.93 0.89
N GLN A 37 -22.76 -3.71 1.06
CA GLN A 37 -23.29 -2.41 1.44
C GLN A 37 -22.90 -2.08 2.88
N LEU A 38 -23.08 -3.04 3.79
CA LEU A 38 -22.65 -2.89 5.19
C LEU A 38 -21.13 -2.68 5.27
N LYS A 39 -20.34 -3.43 4.50
CA LYS A 39 -18.87 -3.23 4.41
C LYS A 39 -18.52 -1.81 4.00
N TYR A 40 -19.23 -1.31 2.99
CA TYR A 40 -19.00 0.02 2.43
C TYR A 40 -19.34 1.11 3.46
N TRP A 41 -20.47 0.99 4.16
CA TRP A 41 -20.87 1.94 5.21
C TRP A 41 -19.84 2.00 6.34
N ILE A 42 -19.41 0.84 6.84
CA ILE A 42 -18.37 0.72 7.88
C ILE A 42 -17.10 1.40 7.41
N LYS A 43 -16.58 1.04 6.22
CA LYS A 43 -15.37 1.64 5.66
C LYS A 43 -15.50 3.15 5.47
N ARG A 44 -16.66 3.65 5.08
CA ARG A 44 -16.88 5.08 4.82
C ARG A 44 -16.98 5.90 6.11
N ILE A 45 -17.59 5.34 7.16
CA ILE A 45 -17.69 6.00 8.48
C ILE A 45 -16.36 5.92 9.23
N GLU A 46 -15.74 4.75 9.30
CA GLU A 46 -14.43 4.56 9.96
C GLU A 46 -13.28 5.19 9.14
N GLY A 47 -13.37 5.16 7.81
CA GLY A 47 -12.42 5.87 6.95
C GLY A 47 -12.53 7.40 7.04
N SER A 48 -13.60 7.93 7.62
CA SER A 48 -13.74 9.36 7.92
C SER A 48 -13.14 9.76 9.27
N THR A 49 -12.78 8.82 10.14
CA THR A 49 -12.12 9.08 11.44
C THR A 49 -10.60 8.91 11.38
N VAL A 50 -10.08 8.33 10.30
CA VAL A 50 -8.65 8.38 9.98
C VAL A 50 -8.38 9.75 9.35
N PRO A 51 -7.34 10.52 9.78
CA PRO A 51 -6.97 11.75 9.10
C PRO A 51 -6.83 11.42 7.62
N SER A 52 -7.61 12.16 6.81
CA SER A 52 -7.70 12.07 5.35
C SER A 52 -6.52 11.28 4.78
N LYS A 53 -6.76 10.01 4.40
CA LYS A 53 -5.87 9.40 3.39
C LYS A 53 -5.76 10.44 2.29
N PRO A 54 -4.56 10.84 1.87
CA PRO A 54 -4.43 11.89 0.87
C PRO A 54 -5.34 11.47 -0.27
N SER A 55 -6.22 12.40 -0.67
CA SER A 55 -6.94 12.31 -1.93
C SER A 55 -6.01 11.67 -2.94
N THR A 56 -6.51 10.75 -3.77
CA THR A 56 -5.77 10.27 -4.93
C THR A 56 -5.35 11.50 -5.74
N THR A 57 -4.18 12.00 -5.40
CA THR A 57 -3.53 13.11 -6.02
C THR A 57 -2.82 12.39 -7.11
N TRP A 58 -3.37 12.49 -8.32
CA TRP A 58 -2.62 12.14 -9.52
C TRP A 58 -1.34 12.96 -9.44
N THR A 59 -0.30 12.32 -8.94
CA THR A 59 1.04 12.89 -8.92
C THR A 59 1.47 12.79 -10.36
N SER A 60 1.61 13.92 -11.03
CA SER A 60 2.34 13.97 -12.29
C SER A 60 3.68 13.30 -12.03
N VAL A 61 3.89 12.15 -12.66
CA VAL A 61 5.22 11.59 -12.78
C VAL A 61 5.95 12.61 -13.64
N VAL A 62 6.71 13.48 -12.98
CA VAL A 62 7.83 14.11 -13.65
C VAL A 62 8.66 12.92 -14.08
N MET A 63 8.64 12.60 -15.38
CA MET A 63 9.78 11.92 -15.95
C MET A 63 10.93 12.85 -15.61
N VAL A 64 11.67 12.51 -14.56
CA VAL A 64 13.02 12.99 -14.42
C VAL A 64 13.64 12.44 -15.68
N ASP A 65 13.73 13.28 -16.73
CA ASP A 65 14.68 13.07 -17.81
C ASP A 65 15.93 12.57 -17.10
N PRO A 66 16.46 11.39 -17.46
CA PRO A 66 17.62 10.84 -16.78
C PRO A 66 18.65 11.97 -16.79
N SER A 67 18.80 12.60 -15.62
CA SER A 67 19.75 13.67 -15.42
C SER A 67 21.04 13.08 -15.93
N SER A 68 21.63 13.78 -16.90
CA SER A 68 22.80 13.37 -17.67
C SER A 68 24.07 13.16 -16.84
N ASP A 69 23.99 12.41 -15.76
CA ASP A 69 25.11 11.70 -15.17
C ASP A 69 25.01 10.26 -15.67
N ASN A 70 25.49 10.07 -16.90
CA ASN A 70 25.83 8.78 -17.48
C ASN A 70 27.01 8.14 -16.70
N GLU A 71 26.88 7.97 -15.40
CA GLU A 71 27.78 7.12 -14.63
C GLU A 71 27.35 5.69 -14.89
N SER A 72 27.84 5.10 -15.99
CA SER A 72 27.48 3.74 -16.40
C SER A 72 27.73 2.78 -15.25
N SER A 73 26.67 2.29 -14.60
CA SER A 73 26.78 1.31 -13.53
C SER A 73 26.42 -0.09 -14.04
N ILE A 74 27.06 -1.10 -13.43
CA ILE A 74 26.78 -2.52 -13.66
C ILE A 74 26.23 -3.09 -12.36
N GLN A 75 25.13 -3.81 -12.46
CA GLN A 75 24.56 -4.53 -11.33
C GLN A 75 25.04 -6.00 -11.35
N VAL A 76 25.63 -6.46 -10.25
CA VAL A 76 26.10 -7.83 -10.06
C VAL A 76 25.24 -8.52 -9.01
N LYS A 77 24.67 -9.68 -9.35
CA LYS A 77 23.87 -10.51 -8.43
C LYS A 77 24.59 -11.80 -8.08
N ILE A 78 24.67 -12.12 -6.78
CA ILE A 78 25.27 -13.35 -6.24
C ILE A 78 24.31 -13.89 -5.17
N GLY A 79 23.62 -14.99 -5.45
CA GLY A 79 22.57 -15.51 -4.57
C GLY A 79 21.47 -14.46 -4.33
N GLU A 80 21.21 -14.14 -3.06
CA GLU A 80 20.25 -13.10 -2.65
C GLU A 80 20.89 -11.69 -2.59
N CYS A 81 22.21 -11.57 -2.76
CA CYS A 81 22.92 -10.31 -2.73
C CYS A 81 22.93 -9.62 -4.09
N SER A 82 22.74 -8.30 -4.09
CA SER A 82 22.81 -7.45 -5.29
C SER A 82 23.73 -6.26 -5.02
N ILE A 83 24.71 -6.05 -5.90
CA ILE A 83 25.73 -5.01 -5.77
C ILE A 83 25.68 -4.12 -7.00
N GLU A 84 25.61 -2.81 -6.80
CA GLU A 84 25.75 -1.83 -7.87
C GLU A 84 27.19 -1.34 -7.94
N VAL A 85 27.78 -1.39 -9.13
CA VAL A 85 29.18 -1.00 -9.40
C VAL A 85 29.18 0.15 -10.38
N LYS A 86 29.70 1.32 -9.96
CA LYS A 86 29.81 2.52 -10.80
C LYS A 86 31.16 2.59 -11.52
N GLN A 87 31.29 3.41 -12.56
CA GLN A 87 32.60 3.73 -13.14
C GLN A 87 33.54 4.35 -12.08
N GLY A 88 34.85 4.11 -12.22
CA GLY A 88 35.87 4.58 -11.27
C GLY A 88 35.99 3.76 -9.98
N PHE A 89 35.30 2.62 -9.87
CA PHE A 89 35.46 1.70 -8.74
C PHE A 89 36.88 1.09 -8.70
N ASN A 90 37.32 0.69 -7.50
CA ASN A 90 38.60 -0.02 -7.34
C ASN A 90 38.42 -1.52 -7.68
N PRO A 91 39.04 -2.05 -8.75
CA PRO A 91 38.85 -3.45 -9.15
C PRO A 91 39.38 -4.47 -8.14
N SER A 92 40.45 -4.13 -7.43
CA SER A 92 41.06 -5.03 -6.43
C SER A 92 40.14 -5.17 -5.22
N LEU A 93 39.62 -4.05 -4.71
CA LEU A 93 38.66 -4.06 -3.60
C LEU A 93 37.38 -4.80 -3.98
N PHE A 94 36.86 -4.56 -5.18
CA PHE A 94 35.66 -5.25 -5.64
C PHE A 94 35.87 -6.76 -5.77
N ALA A 95 37.02 -7.20 -6.29
CA ALA A 95 37.36 -8.62 -6.37
C ALA A 95 37.40 -9.27 -4.98
N ASP A 96 37.94 -8.59 -3.97
CA ASP A 96 38.01 -9.12 -2.61
C ASP A 96 36.61 -9.22 -1.97
N VAL A 97 35.74 -8.22 -2.18
CA VAL A 97 34.33 -8.29 -1.76
C VAL A 97 33.61 -9.47 -2.41
N VAL A 98 33.75 -9.64 -3.72
CA VAL A 98 33.12 -10.75 -4.46
C VAL A 98 33.63 -12.11 -3.98
N LYS A 99 34.94 -12.25 -3.69
CA LYS A 99 35.50 -13.50 -3.13
C LYS A 99 34.86 -13.82 -1.78
N VAL A 100 34.76 -12.85 -0.87
CA VAL A 100 34.15 -13.05 0.46
C VAL A 100 32.70 -13.51 0.32
N LEU A 101 31.92 -12.83 -0.54
CA LEU A 101 30.52 -13.18 -0.78
C LEU A 101 30.36 -14.59 -1.39
N LYS A 102 31.28 -15.02 -2.26
CA LYS A 102 31.30 -16.39 -2.80
C LYS A 102 31.55 -17.47 -1.73
N PHE A 103 32.22 -17.15 -0.62
CA PHE A 103 32.42 -18.11 0.48
C PHE A 103 31.25 -18.15 1.47
N LEU A 104 30.42 -17.10 1.51
CA LEU A 104 29.31 -16.96 2.45
C LEU A 104 27.96 -17.42 1.87
N CYS A 105 27.84 -17.46 0.53
CA CYS A 105 26.68 -17.97 -0.21
C CYS A 105 26.98 -19.33 -0.83
#